data_AF-S4RD21-F1
#
_entry.id   AF-S4RD21-F1
#
_cell.length_a   1.000
_cell.length_b   1.000
_cell.length_c   1.000
_cell.angle_alpha   90.00
_cell.angle_beta   90.00
_cell.angle_gamma   90.00
#
_symmetry.space_group_name_H-M   'P 1'
#
loop_
_entity.id
_entity.type
_entity.pdbx_description
1 polymer ?
#
loop_
_entity_poly.entity_id
_entity_poly.type
_entity_poly.pdbx_seq_one_letter_code
_entity_poly.pdbx_strand_id
1 'polypeptide(L)'
;VLKFLKFPVNAAHGNKMLGALPAVLDSTIMYTGSIMAPLLGKNFVHAGEVVSVPRSFARSLAVQIESARPDFRHDSRLDEWSGLAVRLPNLTRLQSGTTLPTPAPPTPTQHGPKCGFLPGATSVVNPLKRRVCRYCMQQYLKVANGKCRQVSDYCPLDLYSGDGSRMSFAIRSLMKNSQNNFRVFKNGTLIFGCRDEQSAPA
;
A
#
# COMPACT_ATOMS: atom_id res chain seq x y z
N VAL A 1 -10.39 -5.56 -9.19
CA VAL A 1 -10.66 -4.52 -8.18
C VAL A 1 -10.74 -3.17 -8.87
N LEU A 2 -11.56 -2.25 -8.35
CA LEU A 2 -11.61 -0.86 -8.80
C LEU A 2 -10.86 0.02 -7.81
N LYS A 3 -9.88 0.78 -8.30
CA LYS A 3 -9.13 1.75 -7.51
C LYS A 3 -9.61 3.15 -7.86
N PHE A 4 -10.25 3.80 -6.89
CA PHE A 4 -10.69 5.19 -7.00
C PHE A 4 -9.61 6.14 -6.48
N LEU A 5 -9.61 7.37 -7.01
CA LEU A 5 -8.84 8.47 -6.43
C LEU A 5 -9.46 8.90 -5.09
N LYS A 6 -8.66 9.62 -4.30
CA LYS A 6 -9.09 10.20 -3.03
C LYS A 6 -8.75 11.68 -2.98
N PHE A 7 -9.68 12.49 -2.48
CA PHE A 7 -9.48 13.93 -2.32
C PHE A 7 -9.64 14.34 -0.85
N PRO A 8 -8.88 15.33 -0.36
CA PRO A 8 -9.10 15.88 0.98
C PRO A 8 -10.54 16.40 1.12
N VAL A 9 -11.14 16.23 2.31
CA VAL A 9 -12.52 16.70 2.57
C VAL A 9 -12.68 18.20 2.27
N ASN A 10 -11.65 18.99 2.55
CA ASN A 10 -11.66 20.45 2.39
C ASN A 10 -11.17 20.92 1.01
N ALA A 11 -10.92 20.01 0.07
CA ALA A 11 -10.50 20.42 -1.27
C ALA A 11 -11.69 21.08 -1.99
N ALA A 12 -11.54 22.34 -2.39
CA ALA A 12 -12.49 22.98 -3.29
C ALA A 12 -12.44 22.24 -4.64
N HIS A 13 -13.52 21.56 -4.98
CA HIS A 13 -13.65 20.82 -6.25
C HIS A 13 -13.88 21.81 -7.40
N GLY A 14 -12.83 22.53 -7.78
CA GLY A 14 -12.88 23.40 -8.96
C GLY A 14 -12.95 22.57 -10.25
N ASN A 15 -13.76 23.00 -11.22
CA ASN A 15 -13.89 22.38 -12.54
C ASN A 15 -12.55 22.09 -13.23
N LYS A 16 -11.51 22.88 -12.93
CA LYS A 16 -10.14 22.71 -13.43
C LYS A 16 -9.45 21.42 -12.94
N MET A 17 -9.72 20.98 -11.71
CA MET A 17 -9.16 19.73 -11.17
C MET A 17 -9.81 18.51 -11.83
N LEU A 18 -11.14 18.54 -11.99
CA LEU A 18 -11.91 17.47 -12.64
C LEU A 18 -11.47 17.25 -14.09
N GLY A 19 -11.20 18.32 -14.83
CA GLY A 19 -10.69 18.23 -16.21
C GLY A 19 -9.30 17.59 -16.34
N ALA A 20 -8.48 17.63 -15.29
CA ALA A 20 -7.13 17.06 -15.29
C ALA A 20 -7.08 15.58 -14.85
N LEU A 21 -8.15 15.05 -14.23
CA LEU A 21 -8.15 13.68 -13.69
C LEU A 21 -7.91 12.59 -14.73
N PRO A 22 -8.50 12.63 -15.94
CA PRO A 22 -8.18 11.66 -16.99
C PRO A 22 -6.67 11.61 -17.26
N ALA A 23 -6.05 12.77 -17.47
CA ALA A 23 -4.62 12.88 -17.75
C ALA A 23 -3.75 12.35 -16.60
N VAL A 24 -4.15 12.55 -15.35
CA VAL A 24 -3.43 12.01 -14.17
C VAL A 24 -3.51 10.48 -14.12
N LEU A 25 -4.69 9.92 -14.41
CA LEU A 25 -4.88 8.46 -14.44
C LEU A 25 -4.12 7.85 -15.62
N ASP A 26 -4.24 8.42 -16.81
CA ASP A 26 -3.51 7.97 -18.00
C ASP A 26 -2.00 8.04 -17.80
N SER A 27 -1.51 9.14 -17.20
CA SER A 27 -0.09 9.28 -16.85
C SER A 27 0.35 8.20 -15.86
N THR A 28 -0.52 7.80 -14.93
CA THR A 28 -0.23 6.71 -13.97
C THR A 28 -0.14 5.36 -14.68
N ILE A 29 -1.07 5.06 -15.59
CA ILE A 29 -1.04 3.83 -16.40
C ILE A 29 0.20 3.80 -17.28
N MET A 30 0.49 4.89 -17.99
CA MET A 30 1.66 5.02 -18.86
C MET A 30 2.95 4.87 -18.07
N TYR A 31 3.11 5.57 -16.94
CA TYR A 31 4.27 5.40 -16.07
C TYR A 31 4.44 3.94 -15.62
N THR A 32 3.35 3.28 -15.23
CA THR A 32 3.41 1.89 -14.76
C THR A 32 3.78 0.92 -15.89
N GLY A 33 3.19 1.08 -17.08
CA GLY A 33 3.43 0.21 -18.23
C GLY A 33 4.76 0.48 -18.95
N SER A 34 5.13 1.74 -19.11
CA SER A 34 6.28 2.16 -19.94
C SER A 34 7.56 2.36 -19.14
N ILE A 35 7.48 2.62 -17.83
CA ILE A 35 8.66 2.84 -16.98
C ILE A 35 8.84 1.69 -15.98
N MET A 36 7.79 1.37 -15.20
CA MET A 36 7.93 0.37 -14.14
C MET A 36 8.01 -1.07 -14.65
N ALA A 37 7.18 -1.44 -15.63
CA ALA A 37 7.18 -2.81 -16.16
C ALA A 37 8.51 -3.23 -16.82
N PRO A 38 9.22 -2.37 -17.58
CA PRO A 38 10.55 -2.69 -18.08
C PRO A 38 11.61 -2.85 -16.98
N LEU A 39 11.55 -2.05 -15.91
CA LEU A 39 12.53 -2.09 -14.82
C LEU A 39 12.33 -3.27 -13.86
N LEU A 40 11.07 -3.64 -13.59
CA LEU A 40 10.72 -4.66 -12.60
C LEU A 40 10.31 -6.00 -13.23
N GLY A 41 10.06 -6.03 -14.52
CA GLY A 41 9.59 -7.20 -15.27
C GLY A 41 8.08 -7.21 -15.49
N LYS A 42 7.67 -7.48 -16.73
CA LYS A 42 6.25 -7.43 -17.18
C LYS A 42 5.34 -8.42 -16.44
N ASN A 43 5.89 -9.51 -15.92
CA ASN A 43 5.13 -10.52 -15.15
C ASN A 43 4.80 -10.07 -13.72
N PHE A 44 5.50 -9.05 -13.21
CA PHE A 44 5.35 -8.57 -11.82
C PHE A 44 4.59 -7.24 -11.72
N VAL A 45 4.28 -6.62 -12.87
CA VAL A 45 3.68 -5.28 -12.92
C VAL A 45 2.38 -5.32 -13.72
N HIS A 46 1.28 -4.96 -13.07
CA HIS A 46 -0.02 -4.77 -13.72
C HIS A 46 -0.38 -3.28 -13.69
N ALA A 47 -0.31 -2.61 -14.86
CA ALA A 47 -0.68 -1.20 -14.97
C ALA A 47 -2.18 -0.98 -14.71
N GLY A 48 -3.01 -1.94 -15.13
CA GLY A 48 -4.47 -1.79 -15.12
C GLY A 48 -4.94 -0.93 -16.29
N GLU A 49 -6.20 -0.52 -16.22
CA GLU A 49 -6.84 0.32 -17.23
C GLU A 49 -7.77 1.34 -16.57
N VAL A 50 -7.88 2.53 -17.17
CA VAL A 50 -8.86 3.51 -16.75
C VAL A 50 -10.23 3.10 -17.29
N VAL A 51 -11.24 3.08 -16.42
CA VAL A 51 -12.61 2.72 -16.77
C VAL A 51 -13.57 3.81 -16.32
N SER A 52 -14.62 4.02 -17.13
CA SER A 52 -15.74 4.86 -16.73
C SER A 52 -16.70 4.06 -15.85
N VAL A 53 -17.20 4.71 -14.80
CA VAL A 53 -18.22 4.17 -13.90
C VAL A 53 -19.34 5.21 -13.71
N PRO A 54 -20.61 4.79 -13.56
CA PRO A 54 -21.68 5.72 -13.27
C PRO A 54 -21.40 6.52 -11.99
N ARG A 55 -21.60 7.84 -12.02
CA ARG A 55 -21.43 8.69 -10.83
C ARG A 55 -22.36 8.26 -9.69
N SER A 56 -23.57 7.81 -10.03
CA SER A 56 -24.51 7.23 -9.07
C SER A 56 -23.93 6.00 -8.37
N PHE A 57 -23.29 5.10 -9.12
CA PHE A 57 -22.58 3.94 -8.57
C PHE A 57 -21.46 4.37 -7.62
N ALA A 58 -20.62 5.32 -8.00
CA ALA A 58 -19.53 5.81 -7.15
C ALA A 58 -20.04 6.40 -5.82
N ARG A 59 -21.11 7.19 -5.87
CA ARG A 59 -21.78 7.74 -4.66
C ARG A 59 -22.36 6.63 -3.78
N SER A 60 -23.12 5.71 -4.36
CA SER A 60 -23.69 4.58 -3.62
C SER A 60 -22.61 3.72 -2.97
N LEU A 61 -21.52 3.47 -3.69
CA LEU A 61 -20.37 2.74 -3.16
C LEU A 61 -19.71 3.51 -2.01
N ALA A 62 -19.48 4.82 -2.15
CA ALA A 62 -18.89 5.65 -1.11
C ALA A 62 -19.68 5.55 0.21
N VAL A 63 -21.01 5.65 0.14
CA VAL A 63 -21.88 5.50 1.31
C VAL A 63 -21.78 4.09 1.91
N GLN A 64 -21.81 3.05 1.08
CA GLN A 64 -21.79 1.66 1.55
C GLN A 64 -20.48 1.28 2.25
N ILE A 65 -19.34 1.82 1.79
CA ILE A 65 -18.04 1.46 2.36
C ILE A 65 -17.62 2.36 3.52
N GLU A 66 -18.31 3.49 3.76
CA GLU A 66 -17.85 4.52 4.70
C GLU A 66 -17.69 3.97 6.13
N SER A 67 -18.63 3.15 6.59
CA SER A 67 -18.57 2.51 7.92
C SER A 67 -17.47 1.46 8.06
N ALA A 68 -16.95 0.94 6.95
CA ALA A 68 -15.86 -0.03 6.93
C ALA A 68 -14.47 0.65 6.82
N ARG A 69 -14.41 1.99 6.74
CA ARG A 69 -13.15 2.72 6.65
C ARG A 69 -12.58 2.96 8.05
N PRO A 70 -11.25 2.94 8.21
CA PRO A 70 -10.62 3.34 9.46
C PRO A 70 -10.84 4.82 9.79
N ASP A 71 -11.00 5.14 11.08
CA ASP A 71 -11.26 6.51 11.58
C ASP A 71 -10.27 7.55 11.04
N PHE A 72 -8.99 7.22 11.06
CA PHE A 72 -7.91 8.09 10.56
C PHE A 72 -7.90 8.28 9.04
N ARG A 73 -8.81 7.64 8.30
CA ARG A 73 -8.95 7.74 6.84
C ARG A 73 -10.17 8.57 6.43
N HIS A 74 -10.91 9.19 7.35
CA HIS A 74 -11.99 10.13 7.01
C HIS A 74 -11.50 11.54 6.67
N ASP A 75 -10.19 11.78 6.69
CA ASP A 75 -9.55 13.01 6.19
C ASP A 75 -9.66 13.22 4.67
N SER A 76 -10.07 12.15 3.96
CA SER A 76 -10.18 12.10 2.52
C SER A 76 -11.45 11.36 2.09
N ARG A 77 -12.02 11.72 0.94
CA ARG A 77 -13.21 11.08 0.35
C ARG A 77 -12.87 10.35 -0.92
N LEU A 78 -13.67 9.33 -1.23
CA LEU A 78 -13.63 8.65 -2.53
C LEU A 78 -14.06 9.65 -3.62
N ASP A 79 -13.50 9.53 -4.82
CA ASP A 79 -13.92 10.33 -5.96
C ASP A 79 -15.31 9.91 -6.48
N GLU A 80 -16.31 10.75 -6.19
CA GLU A 80 -17.71 10.52 -6.55
C GLU A 80 -18.15 11.30 -7.81
N TRP A 81 -17.28 12.17 -8.35
CA TRP A 81 -17.65 13.17 -9.37
C TRP A 81 -17.07 12.86 -10.74
N SER A 82 -15.84 12.36 -10.83
CA SER A 82 -15.20 12.11 -12.14
C SER A 82 -15.92 11.01 -12.92
N GLY A 83 -16.45 10.01 -12.24
CA GLY A 83 -16.94 8.77 -12.86
C GLY A 83 -15.80 7.94 -13.44
N LEU A 84 -14.58 8.02 -12.88
CA LEU A 84 -13.41 7.27 -13.32
C LEU A 84 -12.84 6.40 -12.20
N ALA A 85 -12.36 5.23 -12.57
CA ALA A 85 -11.62 4.33 -11.69
C ALA A 85 -10.53 3.59 -12.47
N VAL A 86 -9.55 3.02 -11.78
CA VAL A 86 -8.58 2.11 -12.38
C VAL A 86 -8.97 0.67 -12.08
N ARG A 87 -9.21 -0.14 -13.12
CA ARG A 87 -9.46 -1.58 -13.00
C ARG A 87 -8.14 -2.33 -12.95
N LEU A 88 -7.95 -3.11 -11.89
CA LEU A 88 -6.76 -3.93 -11.63
C LEU A 88 -7.14 -5.39 -11.35
N PRO A 89 -6.28 -6.37 -11.64
CA PRO A 89 -6.49 -7.75 -11.19
C PRO A 89 -6.52 -7.83 -9.66
N ASN A 90 -7.32 -8.75 -9.12
CA ASN A 90 -7.34 -8.98 -7.67
C ASN A 90 -6.25 -10.00 -7.28
N LEU A 91 -5.06 -9.51 -6.92
CA LEU A 91 -3.93 -10.36 -6.53
C LEU A 91 -4.11 -11.07 -5.18
N THR A 92 -5.17 -10.76 -4.43
CA THR A 92 -5.51 -11.46 -3.17
C THR A 92 -6.35 -12.72 -3.40
N ARG A 93 -6.82 -12.93 -4.64
CA ARG A 93 -7.49 -14.14 -5.09
C ARG A 93 -6.62 -14.77 -6.18
N LEU A 94 -5.93 -15.85 -5.86
CA LEU A 94 -5.24 -16.60 -6.90
C LEU A 94 -6.29 -17.16 -7.86
N GLN A 95 -6.09 -17.01 -9.17
CA GLN A 95 -6.99 -17.61 -10.15
C GLN A 95 -6.90 -19.14 -10.01
N SER A 96 -8.04 -19.80 -9.87
CA SER A 96 -8.18 -21.25 -9.71
C SER A 96 -7.75 -22.09 -10.93
N GLY A 97 -6.94 -21.53 -11.84
CA GLY A 97 -6.53 -22.15 -13.11
C GLY A 97 -5.13 -22.76 -13.10
N THR A 98 -4.31 -22.50 -12.09
CA THR A 98 -3.00 -23.15 -11.95
C THR A 98 -3.18 -24.38 -11.07
N THR A 99 -3.26 -25.55 -11.71
CA THR A 99 -3.14 -26.86 -11.06
C THR A 99 -1.74 -27.01 -10.47
N LEU A 100 -1.48 -26.34 -9.34
CA LEU A 100 -0.37 -26.70 -8.48
C LEU A 100 -0.79 -27.96 -7.72
N PRO A 101 0.01 -29.04 -7.73
CA PRO A 101 -0.29 -30.28 -7.00
C PRO A 101 -0.05 -30.09 -5.50
N THR A 102 -0.72 -29.12 -4.89
CA THR A 102 -0.55 -28.76 -3.49
C THR A 102 -1.89 -28.91 -2.76
N PRO A 103 -1.96 -29.64 -1.63
CA PRO A 103 -3.22 -29.91 -0.91
C PRO A 103 -3.96 -28.68 -0.38
N ALA A 104 -3.36 -27.49 -0.43
CA ALA A 104 -3.93 -26.26 0.10
C ALA A 104 -3.73 -25.09 -0.87
N PRO A 105 -4.76 -24.23 -1.06
CA PRO A 105 -4.63 -23.04 -1.88
C PRO A 105 -3.63 -22.06 -1.25
N PRO A 106 -2.75 -21.43 -2.05
CA PRO A 106 -1.76 -20.49 -1.54
C PRO A 106 -2.43 -19.26 -0.91
N THR A 107 -1.84 -18.75 0.18
CA THR A 107 -2.31 -17.56 0.91
C THR A 107 -1.49 -16.33 0.52
N PRO A 108 -2.05 -15.36 -0.23
CA PRO A 108 -1.31 -14.17 -0.64
C PRO A 108 -0.87 -13.31 0.55
N THR A 109 0.36 -12.83 0.51
CA THR A 109 0.92 -11.91 1.51
C THR A 109 1.29 -10.58 0.85
N GLN A 110 0.90 -9.47 1.48
CA GLN A 110 1.26 -8.12 1.03
C GLN A 110 2.32 -7.54 1.95
N HIS A 111 3.42 -7.09 1.34
CA HIS A 111 4.54 -6.46 2.02
C HIS A 111 4.71 -5.01 1.56
N GLY A 112 4.97 -4.10 2.50
CA GLY A 112 5.41 -2.73 2.24
C GLY A 112 6.87 -2.55 2.64
N PRO A 113 7.84 -3.08 1.86
CA PRO A 113 9.20 -3.37 2.34
C PRO A 113 10.06 -2.12 2.63
N LYS A 114 9.64 -0.92 2.20
CA LYS A 114 10.37 0.35 2.38
C LYS A 114 11.75 0.33 1.73
N CYS A 115 12.56 1.35 1.98
CA CYS A 115 13.88 1.52 1.36
C CYS A 115 14.91 0.57 1.99
N GLY A 116 15.46 -0.31 1.15
CA GLY A 116 16.44 -1.35 1.52
C GLY A 116 17.90 -0.93 1.50
N PHE A 117 18.22 0.36 1.40
CA PHE A 117 19.60 0.85 1.34
C PHE A 117 19.83 2.09 2.22
N LEU A 118 21.09 2.32 2.59
CA LEU A 118 21.55 3.54 3.25
C LEU A 118 22.04 4.54 2.20
N PRO A 119 21.82 5.85 2.39
CA PRO A 119 22.32 6.86 1.47
C PRO A 119 23.86 6.89 1.49
N GLY A 120 24.49 6.66 0.33
CA GLY A 120 25.95 6.65 0.19
C GLY A 120 26.61 8.02 -0.03
N ALA A 121 25.84 9.08 -0.32
CA ALA A 121 26.39 10.35 -0.77
C ALA A 121 27.11 11.16 0.33
N THR A 122 28.20 11.83 -0.05
CA THR A 122 28.99 12.76 0.78
C THR A 122 28.18 13.99 1.22
N SER A 123 27.18 14.39 0.45
CA SER A 123 26.28 15.53 0.72
C SER A 123 25.29 15.32 1.88
N VAL A 124 25.26 14.12 2.47
CA VAL A 124 24.43 13.86 3.65
C VAL A 124 25.02 14.56 4.88
N VAL A 125 24.44 15.70 5.25
CA VAL A 125 24.88 16.53 6.39
C VAL A 125 24.78 15.79 7.72
N ASN A 126 23.70 15.04 7.96
CA ASN A 126 23.52 14.33 9.22
C ASN A 126 24.15 12.92 9.18
N PRO A 127 25.21 12.64 9.96
CA PRO A 127 25.94 11.38 9.89
C PRO A 127 25.10 10.16 10.30
N LEU A 128 24.05 10.33 11.13
CA LEU A 128 23.17 9.23 11.52
C LEU A 128 22.45 8.60 10.32
N LYS A 129 22.16 9.39 9.29
CA LYS A 129 21.49 8.91 8.08
C LYS A 129 22.34 7.89 7.31
N ARG A 130 23.66 7.83 7.54
CA ARG A 130 24.56 6.83 6.95
C ARG A 130 24.71 5.56 7.79
N ARG A 131 24.19 5.55 9.02
CA ARG A 131 24.34 4.42 9.96
C ARG A 131 23.00 3.73 10.26
N VAL A 132 21.92 4.50 10.25
CA VAL A 132 20.58 4.00 10.58
C VAL A 132 19.65 4.21 9.39
N CYS A 133 18.88 3.18 9.04
CA CYS A 133 17.98 3.26 7.90
C CYS A 133 16.82 4.23 8.16
N ARG A 134 16.26 4.78 7.08
CA ARG A 134 15.15 5.75 7.17
C ARG A 134 13.94 5.18 7.91
N TYR A 135 13.64 3.89 7.73
CA TYR A 135 12.53 3.25 8.39
C TYR A 135 12.70 3.22 9.91
N CYS A 136 13.84 2.72 10.41
CA CYS A 136 14.10 2.62 11.84
C CYS A 136 14.11 4.00 12.51
N MET A 137 14.68 5.03 11.87
CA MET A 137 14.59 6.40 12.39
C MET A 137 13.14 6.90 12.46
N GLN A 138 12.32 6.62 11.44
CA GLN A 138 10.92 7.06 11.41
C GLN A 138 10.03 6.34 12.42
N GLN A 139 10.40 5.15 12.89
CA GLN A 139 9.62 4.43 13.91
C GLN A 139 9.52 5.22 15.22
N TYR A 140 10.63 5.82 15.67
CA TYR A 140 10.63 6.65 16.88
C TYR A 140 9.68 7.84 16.77
N LEU A 141 9.70 8.55 15.62
CA LEU A 141 8.79 9.66 15.38
C LEU A 141 7.33 9.21 15.32
N LYS A 142 7.05 8.02 14.76
CA LYS A 142 5.69 7.46 14.73
C LYS A 142 5.17 7.16 16.13
N VAL A 143 6.01 6.57 16.99
CA VAL A 143 5.65 6.28 18.39
C VAL A 143 5.43 7.57 19.17
N ALA A 144 6.35 8.53 19.06
CA ALA A 144 6.22 9.83 19.70
C ALA A 144 4.92 10.59 19.30
N ASN A 145 4.50 10.43 18.05
CA ASN A 145 3.26 11.02 17.53
C ASN A 145 2.01 10.14 17.75
N GLY A 146 2.09 9.05 18.53
CA GLY A 146 0.97 8.15 18.78
C GLY A 146 0.46 7.36 17.56
N LYS A 147 1.20 7.35 16.45
CA LYS A 147 0.81 6.63 15.22
C LYS A 147 1.04 5.12 15.31
N CYS A 148 1.89 4.68 16.22
CA CYS A 148 2.19 3.28 16.50
C CYS A 148 2.41 3.10 18.00
N ARG A 149 1.94 1.99 18.57
CA ARG A 149 2.11 1.71 20.02
C ARG A 149 3.56 1.50 20.43
N GLN A 150 4.35 0.90 19.54
CA GLN A 150 5.75 0.56 19.80
C GLN A 150 6.58 0.55 18.52
N VAL A 151 7.90 0.69 18.69
CA VAL A 151 8.89 0.56 17.60
C VAL A 151 8.85 -0.88 17.07
N SER A 152 8.89 -1.02 15.74
CA SER A 152 9.01 -2.35 15.10
C SER A 152 10.46 -2.80 15.05
N ASP A 153 10.69 -4.09 15.34
CA ASP A 153 11.98 -4.78 15.19
C ASP A 153 12.33 -5.04 13.70
N TYR A 154 11.44 -4.65 12.76
CA TYR A 154 11.67 -4.80 11.33
C TYR A 154 12.69 -3.79 10.81
N CYS A 155 13.73 -4.27 10.13
CA CYS A 155 14.65 -3.43 9.36
C CYS A 155 14.62 -3.83 7.87
N PRO A 156 14.36 -2.90 6.94
CA PRO A 156 14.46 -3.18 5.51
C PRO A 156 15.83 -3.70 5.07
N LEU A 157 16.92 -3.25 5.72
CA LEU A 157 18.27 -3.70 5.39
C LEU A 157 18.47 -5.19 5.65
N ASP A 158 17.70 -5.78 6.59
CA ASP A 158 17.71 -7.21 6.85
C ASP A 158 16.91 -7.97 5.78
N LEU A 159 15.76 -7.44 5.37
CA LEU A 159 14.94 -8.05 4.33
C LEU A 159 15.63 -8.05 2.96
N TYR A 160 16.37 -6.99 2.63
CA TYR A 160 17.10 -6.86 1.37
C TYR A 160 18.56 -7.36 1.43
N SER A 161 18.94 -8.05 2.51
CA SER A 161 20.34 -8.43 2.74
C SER A 161 20.86 -9.57 1.85
N GLY A 162 19.96 -10.41 1.33
CA GLY A 162 20.32 -11.70 0.72
C GLY A 162 20.75 -12.78 1.73
N ASP A 163 20.85 -12.46 3.02
CA ASP A 163 21.17 -13.40 4.08
C ASP A 163 19.88 -14.02 4.64
N GLY A 164 19.76 -15.35 4.53
CA GLY A 164 18.54 -16.07 4.90
C GLY A 164 18.12 -15.89 6.37
N SER A 165 19.09 -15.77 7.28
CA SER A 165 18.83 -15.58 8.71
C SER A 165 18.26 -14.19 9.00
N ARG A 166 18.86 -13.14 8.42
CA ARG A 166 18.40 -11.76 8.52
C ARG A 166 17.05 -11.57 7.86
N MET A 167 16.84 -12.14 6.68
CA MET A 167 15.54 -12.11 5.99
C MET A 167 14.45 -12.77 6.84
N SER A 168 14.73 -13.95 7.41
CA SER A 168 13.81 -14.66 8.30
C SER A 168 13.50 -13.88 9.57
N PHE A 169 14.51 -13.19 10.14
CA PHE A 169 14.30 -12.27 11.26
C PHE A 169 13.38 -11.11 10.86
N ALA A 170 13.63 -10.45 9.72
CA ALA A 170 12.81 -9.35 9.23
C ALA A 170 11.33 -9.75 9.03
N ILE A 171 11.08 -10.93 8.45
CA ILE A 171 9.72 -11.45 8.26
C ILE A 171 9.06 -11.75 9.62
N ARG A 172 9.78 -12.37 10.57
CA ARG A 172 9.26 -12.60 11.93
C ARG A 172 8.93 -11.28 12.64
N SER A 173 9.77 -10.25 12.49
CA SER A 173 9.51 -8.92 13.03
C SER A 173 8.27 -8.27 12.41
N LEU A 174 8.04 -8.45 11.11
CA LEU A 174 6.81 -8.01 10.43
C LEU A 174 5.57 -8.77 10.91
N MET A 175 5.68 -10.06 11.22
CA MET A 175 4.59 -10.82 11.83
C MET A 175 4.31 -10.35 13.26
N LYS A 176 5.34 -10.08 14.06
CA LYS A 176 5.18 -9.60 15.44
C LYS A 176 4.57 -8.18 15.51
N ASN A 177 4.98 -7.27 14.63
CA ASN A 177 4.51 -5.89 14.59
C ASN A 177 4.27 -5.44 13.14
N SER A 178 3.11 -5.81 12.60
CA SER A 178 2.77 -5.65 11.19
C SER A 178 2.58 -4.19 10.75
N GLN A 179 2.06 -3.32 11.63
CA GLN A 179 1.66 -1.95 11.31
C GLN A 179 0.94 -1.88 9.94
N ASN A 180 1.39 -1.02 9.02
CA ASN A 180 0.94 -0.97 7.64
C ASN A 180 1.89 -1.66 6.64
N ASN A 181 2.78 -2.53 7.12
CA ASN A 181 3.86 -3.13 6.33
C ASN A 181 3.64 -4.60 5.99
N PHE A 182 2.73 -5.30 6.67
CA PHE A 182 2.47 -6.72 6.43
C PHE A 182 0.99 -7.09 6.58
N ARG A 183 0.45 -7.84 5.61
CA ARG A 183 -0.93 -8.34 5.60
C ARG A 183 -0.98 -9.73 4.97
N VAL A 184 -1.85 -10.61 5.46
CA VAL A 184 -2.08 -11.95 4.90
C VAL A 184 -3.54 -12.11 4.51
N PHE A 185 -3.77 -12.64 3.32
CA PHE A 185 -5.09 -12.87 2.77
C PHE A 185 -5.32 -14.36 2.53
N LYS A 186 -6.57 -14.80 2.70
CA LYS A 186 -7.05 -16.13 2.33
C LYS A 186 -8.31 -15.97 1.49
N ASN A 187 -8.27 -16.43 0.24
CA ASN A 187 -9.38 -16.32 -0.73
C ASN A 187 -9.92 -14.88 -0.91
N GLY A 188 -9.03 -13.89 -0.85
CA GLY A 188 -9.37 -12.48 -0.93
C GLY A 188 -9.85 -11.82 0.37
N THR A 189 -9.93 -12.57 1.47
CA THR A 189 -10.28 -12.06 2.79
C THR A 189 -9.01 -11.83 3.61
N LEU A 190 -8.86 -10.64 4.21
CA LEU A 190 -7.76 -10.33 5.13
C LEU A 190 -7.88 -11.18 6.39
N ILE A 191 -6.89 -12.03 6.69
CA ILE A 191 -6.86 -12.90 7.87
C ILE A 191 -5.79 -12.50 8.90
N PHE A 192 -4.82 -11.68 8.51
CA PHE A 192 -3.76 -11.19 9.40
C PHE A 192 -3.26 -9.81 8.99
N GLY A 193 -2.82 -9.02 9.97
CA GLY A 193 -2.38 -7.64 9.80
C GLY A 193 -3.49 -6.65 10.16
N CYS A 194 -3.16 -5.36 10.13
CA CYS A 194 -4.02 -4.30 10.66
C CYS A 194 -5.40 -4.24 9.97
N ARG A 195 -6.43 -4.72 10.70
CA ARG A 195 -7.79 -4.18 10.73
C ARG A 195 -7.86 -3.35 12.01
N ASP A 196 -7.30 -2.15 11.95
CA ASP A 196 -7.23 -1.12 12.99
C ASP A 196 -6.99 -1.65 14.41
N GLU A 197 -5.76 -1.47 14.93
CA GLU A 197 -5.43 -1.75 16.32
C GLU A 197 -6.48 -1.09 17.26
N GLN A 198 -7.50 -1.86 17.62
CA GLN A 198 -8.66 -1.44 18.41
C GLN A 198 -8.19 -0.60 19.59
N SER A 199 -8.71 0.62 19.65
CA SER A 199 -8.87 1.43 20.87
C SER A 199 -7.69 1.36 21.83
N ALA A 200 -6.79 2.34 21.76
CA ALA A 200 -6.02 2.69 22.94
C ALA A 200 -6.95 3.52 23.87
N PRO A 201 -7.27 3.00 25.05
CA PRO A 201 -7.13 3.79 26.25
C PRO A 201 -5.92 3.23 27.02
N ALA A 202 -5.03 4.14 27.41
CA ALA A 202 -4.29 3.95 28.65
C ALA A 202 -5.23 4.33 29.79
#